data_AF-A0A960LB04-F1
#
_entry.id   AF-A0A960LB04-F1
#
_cell.length_a   1.000
_cell.length_b   1.000
_cell.length_c   1.000
_cell.angle_alpha   90.00
_cell.angle_beta   90.00
_cell.angle_gamma   90.00
#
_symmetry.space_group_name_H-M   'P 1'
#
loop_
_entity.id
_entity.type
_entity.pdbx_description
1 polymer ?
#
loop_
_entity_poly.entity_id
_entity_poly.type
_entity_poly.pdbx_seq_one_letter_code
_entity_poly.pdbx_strand_id
1 'polypeptide(L)'
;MFRVALLIIYALSALPSFAADEPARGDSLYFVQHYTEAVKEFKKFVKKHPNHARTWYRLGFSELKSGEYAEAEKALSRANELGFNVAYTNFNLACALSQQGKLELATEKLRASLDAGYPFSAVEADPDLENLRASESWPALFSELEKSAKPCDYDTLYRQFDFWIGEWDVFLTNGGNKVGDNIITKEQNGCLLRENWTSISGNTGTSTNYVNPETRKWNQIWHGASGNYTYYEGEWQGGAMRFTGTNYDYGKVPEHMRMTFTPNADGSVRQLIELQNALSEEWTVSFDGTYKRKEQ
;
A
#
# COMPACT_ATOMS: atom_id res chain seq x y z
N MET A 1 0.88 70.18 42.90
CA MET A 1 1.13 69.12 41.89
C MET A 1 -0.10 68.23 41.83
N PHE A 2 -0.92 68.39 40.79
CA PHE A 2 -2.11 67.59 40.52
C PHE A 2 -1.70 66.20 39.99
N ARG A 3 -2.32 65.12 40.47
CA ARG A 3 -2.35 63.83 39.78
C ARG A 3 -3.81 63.46 39.53
N VAL A 4 -4.22 63.60 38.28
CA VAL A 4 -5.53 63.22 37.76
C VAL A 4 -5.51 61.73 37.42
N ALA A 5 -6.59 61.05 37.79
CA ALA A 5 -6.86 59.65 37.52
C ALA A 5 -7.08 59.37 36.03
N LEU A 6 -6.63 58.19 35.58
CA LEU A 6 -7.18 57.53 34.39
C LEU A 6 -7.45 56.06 34.75
N LEU A 7 -8.74 55.74 34.93
CA LEU A 7 -9.26 54.38 34.96
C LEU A 7 -9.78 54.08 33.54
N ILE A 8 -9.01 53.28 32.79
CA ILE A 8 -9.47 52.67 31.54
C ILE A 8 -10.30 51.44 31.91
N ILE A 9 -11.60 51.49 31.63
CA ILE A 9 -12.48 50.32 31.67
C ILE A 9 -12.47 49.74 30.26
N TYR A 10 -11.78 48.61 30.07
CA TYR A 10 -11.95 47.80 28.86
C TYR A 10 -13.26 47.03 28.96
N ALA A 11 -14.26 47.43 28.20
CA ALA A 11 -15.42 46.59 27.93
C ALA A 11 -14.98 45.45 26.99
N LEU A 12 -14.84 44.25 27.53
CA LEU A 12 -14.54 43.04 26.76
C LEU A 12 -15.83 42.57 26.07
N SER A 13 -16.04 42.96 24.80
CA SER A 13 -17.07 42.35 23.96
C SER A 13 -16.62 40.95 23.55
N ALA A 14 -17.17 39.93 24.22
CA ALA A 14 -17.02 38.55 23.78
C ALA A 14 -17.73 38.40 22.42
N LEU A 15 -16.97 38.23 21.34
CA LEU A 15 -17.50 37.78 20.07
C LEU A 15 -18.08 36.37 20.28
N PRO A 16 -19.33 36.10 19.86
CA PRO A 16 -19.85 34.74 19.86
C PRO A 16 -18.91 33.89 19.01
N SER A 17 -18.38 32.83 19.62
CA SER A 17 -17.64 31.80 18.90
C SER A 17 -18.58 31.23 17.83
N PHE A 18 -18.20 31.37 16.55
CA PHE A 18 -18.78 30.59 15.45
C PHE A 18 -18.29 29.14 15.54
N ALA A 19 -18.39 28.50 16.71
CA ALA A 19 -18.30 27.06 16.78
C ALA A 19 -19.51 26.52 16.01
N ALA A 20 -19.26 25.71 14.98
CA ALA A 20 -20.34 24.95 14.36
C ALA A 20 -21.07 24.17 15.46
N ASP A 21 -22.40 24.06 15.36
CA ASP A 21 -23.15 23.20 16.27
C ASP A 21 -22.63 21.77 16.08
N GLU A 22 -22.38 21.06 17.19
CA GLU A 22 -21.76 19.72 17.19
C GLU A 22 -22.57 18.79 18.10
N PRO A 23 -22.79 17.52 17.71
CA PRO A 23 -23.61 16.58 18.47
C PRO A 23 -22.84 15.96 19.65
N ALA A 24 -22.30 16.77 20.57
CA ALA A 24 -21.35 16.33 21.61
C ALA A 24 -21.81 15.11 22.43
N ARG A 25 -23.10 15.05 22.80
CA ARG A 25 -23.65 13.88 23.51
C ARG A 25 -23.68 12.63 22.64
N GLY A 26 -24.10 12.75 21.38
CA GLY A 26 -24.11 11.65 20.42
C GLY A 26 -22.70 11.14 20.15
N ASP A 27 -21.74 12.05 20.02
CA ASP A 27 -20.33 11.71 19.86
C ASP A 27 -19.77 10.95 21.05
N SER A 28 -20.03 11.41 22.27
CA SER A 28 -19.63 10.71 23.49
C SER A 28 -20.16 9.27 23.50
N LEU A 29 -21.47 9.09 23.23
CA LEU A 29 -22.10 7.76 23.15
C LEU A 29 -21.51 6.89 22.05
N TYR A 30 -21.22 7.47 20.88
CA TYR A 30 -20.58 6.79 19.75
C TYR A 30 -19.18 6.26 20.13
N PHE A 31 -18.36 7.08 20.80
CA PHE A 31 -16.99 6.68 21.15
C PHE A 31 -16.95 5.63 22.26
N VAL A 32 -17.94 5.59 23.15
CA VAL A 32 -18.11 4.50 24.12
C VAL A 32 -18.93 3.33 23.57
N GLN A 33 -19.24 3.32 22.28
CA GLN A 33 -19.96 2.25 21.55
C GLN A 33 -21.40 2.00 22.01
N HIS A 34 -22.01 2.99 22.66
CA HIS A 34 -23.43 2.98 23.01
C HIS A 34 -24.30 3.37 21.81
N TYR A 35 -24.25 2.56 20.76
CA TYR A 35 -24.76 2.91 19.44
C TYR A 35 -26.27 3.23 19.42
N THR A 36 -27.11 2.44 20.09
CA THR A 36 -28.56 2.67 20.14
C THR A 36 -28.93 4.03 20.74
N GLU A 37 -28.17 4.50 21.73
CA GLU A 37 -28.38 5.81 22.36
C GLU A 37 -27.80 6.93 21.49
N ALA A 38 -26.64 6.69 20.85
CA ALA A 38 -26.03 7.61 19.90
C ALA A 38 -26.98 7.90 18.72
N VAL A 39 -27.64 6.88 18.17
CA VAL A 39 -28.66 7.02 17.11
C VAL A 39 -29.75 8.01 17.49
N LYS A 40 -30.25 7.97 18.73
CA LYS A 40 -31.31 8.90 19.19
C LYS A 40 -30.84 10.36 19.18
N GLU A 41 -29.61 10.61 19.62
CA GLU A 41 -29.04 11.96 19.64
C GLU A 41 -28.69 12.44 18.22
N PHE A 42 -28.10 11.58 17.39
CA PHE A 42 -27.78 11.93 16.01
C PHE A 42 -29.02 12.20 15.17
N LYS A 43 -30.11 11.42 15.31
CA LYS A 43 -31.39 11.68 14.62
C LYS A 43 -31.96 13.07 14.94
N LYS A 44 -31.89 13.49 16.21
CA LYS A 44 -32.32 14.85 16.62
C LYS A 44 -31.44 15.92 15.96
N PHE A 45 -30.14 15.68 15.90
CA PHE A 45 -29.18 16.63 15.37
C PHE A 45 -29.31 16.81 13.86
N VAL A 46 -29.31 15.72 13.08
CA VAL A 46 -29.39 15.79 11.61
C VAL A 46 -30.71 16.37 11.10
N LYS A 47 -31.79 16.28 11.89
CA LYS A 47 -33.06 16.95 11.58
C LYS A 47 -32.92 18.48 11.54
N LYS A 48 -32.06 19.05 12.39
CA LYS A 48 -31.75 20.48 12.41
C LYS A 48 -30.61 20.85 11.46
N HIS A 49 -29.69 19.90 11.23
CA HIS A 49 -28.48 20.08 10.45
C HIS A 49 -28.39 19.06 9.30
N PRO A 50 -29.27 19.12 8.29
CA PRO A 50 -29.40 18.08 7.26
C PRO A 50 -28.20 17.96 6.32
N ASN A 51 -27.27 18.91 6.36
CA ASN A 51 -26.04 18.91 5.57
C ASN A 51 -24.79 18.57 6.40
N HIS A 52 -24.95 18.17 7.66
CA HIS A 52 -23.81 17.80 8.52
C HIS A 52 -23.35 16.36 8.22
N ALA A 53 -22.51 16.22 7.20
CA ALA A 53 -22.13 14.95 6.60
C ALA A 53 -21.50 13.95 7.58
N ARG A 54 -20.64 14.44 8.50
CA ARG A 54 -20.03 13.61 9.55
C ARG A 54 -21.07 12.96 10.46
N THR A 55 -22.14 13.67 10.81
CA THR A 55 -23.18 13.13 11.70
C THR A 55 -24.06 12.12 10.98
N TRP A 56 -24.33 12.33 9.68
CA TRP A 56 -24.98 11.31 8.86
C TRP A 56 -24.18 10.01 8.80
N TYR A 57 -22.85 10.10 8.63
CA TYR A 57 -21.98 8.92 8.69
C TYR A 57 -22.03 8.23 10.06
N ARG A 58 -21.88 8.98 11.15
CA ARG A 58 -21.91 8.41 12.51
C ARG A 58 -23.27 7.82 12.87
N LEU A 59 -24.36 8.44 12.43
CA LEU A 59 -25.70 7.90 12.54
C LEU A 59 -25.79 6.55 11.83
N GLY A 60 -25.42 6.51 10.56
CA GLY A 60 -25.50 5.30 9.76
C GLY A 60 -24.60 4.17 10.26
N PHE A 61 -23.39 4.48 10.73
CA PHE A 61 -22.53 3.51 11.40
C PHE A 61 -23.14 2.98 12.71
N SER A 62 -23.73 3.87 13.52
CA SER A 62 -24.38 3.46 14.78
C SER A 62 -25.63 2.60 14.51
N GLU A 63 -26.38 2.89 13.45
CA GLU A 63 -27.51 2.10 12.99
C GLU A 63 -27.05 0.72 12.50
N LEU A 64 -25.98 0.66 11.70
CA LEU A 64 -25.36 -0.59 11.25
C LEU A 64 -24.96 -1.47 12.46
N LYS A 65 -24.26 -0.91 13.44
CA LYS A 65 -23.83 -1.64 14.65
C LYS A 65 -24.97 -1.95 15.62
N SER A 66 -26.14 -1.34 15.43
CA SER A 66 -27.36 -1.69 16.18
C SER A 66 -28.25 -2.70 15.45
N GLY A 67 -27.87 -3.16 14.25
CA GLY A 67 -28.68 -4.07 13.42
C GLY A 67 -29.80 -3.39 12.63
N GLU A 68 -29.85 -2.05 12.63
CA GLU A 68 -30.87 -1.25 11.95
C GLU A 68 -30.45 -0.99 10.49
N TYR A 69 -30.32 -2.06 9.70
CA TYR A 69 -29.62 -2.02 8.41
C TYR A 69 -30.30 -1.12 7.36
N ALA A 70 -31.63 -1.10 7.31
CA ALA A 70 -32.37 -0.27 6.34
C ALA A 70 -32.26 1.22 6.65
N GLU A 71 -32.15 1.58 7.92
CA GLU A 71 -31.93 2.94 8.41
C GLU A 71 -30.48 3.35 8.15
N ALA A 72 -29.53 2.46 8.45
CA ALA A 72 -28.11 2.65 8.16
C ALA A 72 -27.88 2.96 6.68
N GLU A 73 -28.53 2.22 5.77
CA GLU A 73 -28.49 2.49 4.33
C GLU A 73 -28.90 3.93 4.00
N LYS A 74 -29.99 4.44 4.58
CA LYS A 74 -30.47 5.81 4.33
C LYS A 74 -29.47 6.84 4.86
N ALA A 75 -29.01 6.69 6.11
CA ALA A 75 -28.12 7.63 6.75
C ALA A 75 -26.72 7.65 6.09
N LEU A 76 -26.17 6.49 5.75
CA LEU A 76 -24.90 6.39 5.05
C LEU A 76 -25.01 6.88 3.60
N SER A 77 -26.13 6.62 2.90
CA SER A 77 -26.36 7.17 1.56
C SER A 77 -26.34 8.69 1.59
N ARG A 78 -26.98 9.30 2.60
CA ARG A 78 -26.93 10.75 2.80
C ARG A 78 -25.52 11.26 3.09
N ALA A 79 -24.73 10.52 3.86
CA ALA A 79 -23.33 10.87 4.11
C ALA A 79 -22.48 10.81 2.83
N ASN A 80 -22.73 9.81 1.97
CA ASN A 80 -22.06 9.63 0.68
C ASN A 80 -22.44 10.73 -0.32
N GLU A 81 -23.72 11.10 -0.41
CA GLU A 81 -24.19 12.25 -1.21
C GLU A 81 -23.49 13.56 -0.82
N LEU A 82 -23.16 13.71 0.46
CA LEU A 82 -22.44 14.86 0.99
C LEU A 82 -20.91 14.71 0.89
N GLY A 83 -20.40 13.62 0.30
CA GLY A 83 -18.99 13.39 0.04
C GLY A 83 -18.15 13.07 1.28
N PHE A 84 -18.76 12.72 2.42
CA PHE A 84 -18.01 12.46 3.64
C PHE A 84 -17.42 11.05 3.65
N ASN A 85 -16.10 10.98 3.77
CA ASN A 85 -15.34 9.74 3.95
C ASN A 85 -15.79 8.62 2.99
N VAL A 86 -15.83 8.94 1.69
CA VAL A 86 -16.45 8.13 0.62
C VAL A 86 -16.05 6.65 0.70
N ALA A 87 -14.78 6.35 0.94
CA ALA A 87 -14.28 4.99 1.03
C ALA A 87 -14.96 4.20 2.16
N TYR A 88 -14.95 4.73 3.38
CA TYR A 88 -15.54 4.07 4.56
C TYR A 88 -17.07 4.12 4.54
N THR A 89 -17.66 5.19 4.01
CA THR A 89 -19.11 5.30 3.88
C THR A 89 -19.67 4.24 2.92
N ASN A 90 -19.04 4.07 1.75
CA ASN A 90 -19.44 3.02 0.81
C ASN A 90 -19.15 1.61 1.34
N PHE A 91 -18.08 1.42 2.12
CA PHE A 91 -17.85 0.14 2.79
C PHE A 91 -18.99 -0.21 3.75
N ASN A 92 -19.34 0.72 4.65
CA ASN A 92 -20.43 0.51 5.60
C ASN A 92 -21.78 0.37 4.90
N LEU A 93 -21.98 1.02 3.74
CA LEU A 93 -23.15 0.79 2.90
C LEU A 93 -23.16 -0.64 2.37
N ALA A 94 -22.03 -1.14 1.85
CA ALA A 94 -21.92 -2.52 1.39
C ALA A 94 -22.23 -3.52 2.52
N CYS A 95 -21.74 -3.27 3.74
CA CYS A 95 -22.08 -4.04 4.94
C CYS A 95 -23.59 -4.03 5.23
N ALA A 96 -24.22 -2.85 5.30
CA ALA A 96 -25.65 -2.72 5.56
C ALA A 96 -26.51 -3.37 4.46
N LEU A 97 -26.08 -3.29 3.19
CA LEU A 97 -26.77 -3.90 2.05
C LEU A 97 -26.60 -5.43 2.02
N SER A 98 -25.40 -5.92 2.37
CA SER A 98 -25.12 -7.35 2.55
C SER A 98 -26.02 -7.95 3.62
N GLN A 99 -26.14 -7.30 4.78
CA GLN A 99 -27.01 -7.74 5.87
C GLN A 99 -28.51 -7.73 5.50
N GLN A 100 -28.92 -6.91 4.53
CA GLN A 100 -30.28 -6.92 3.98
C GLN A 100 -30.47 -7.95 2.84
N GLY A 101 -29.42 -8.65 2.40
CA GLY A 101 -29.47 -9.53 1.23
C GLY A 101 -29.57 -8.79 -0.12
N LYS A 102 -29.30 -7.47 -0.14
CA LYS A 102 -29.29 -6.65 -1.36
C LYS A 102 -27.92 -6.75 -2.05
N LEU A 103 -27.58 -7.95 -2.51
CA LEU A 103 -26.22 -8.34 -2.87
C LEU A 103 -25.64 -7.57 -4.06
N GLU A 104 -26.45 -7.25 -5.06
CA GLU A 104 -26.02 -6.47 -6.23
C GLU A 104 -25.62 -5.05 -5.83
N LEU A 105 -26.42 -4.41 -4.97
CA LEU A 105 -26.13 -3.08 -4.45
C LEU A 105 -24.93 -3.13 -3.49
N ALA A 106 -24.81 -4.17 -2.66
CA ALA A 106 -23.66 -4.36 -1.79
C ALA A 106 -22.36 -4.45 -2.61
N THR A 107 -22.39 -5.18 -3.73
CA THR A 107 -21.28 -5.30 -4.67
C THR A 107 -20.90 -3.95 -5.29
N GLU A 108 -21.88 -3.16 -5.74
CA GLU A 108 -21.64 -1.82 -6.28
C GLU A 108 -20.93 -0.92 -5.26
N LYS A 109 -21.42 -0.90 -4.01
CA LYS A 109 -20.84 -0.07 -2.95
C LYS A 109 -19.47 -0.58 -2.50
N LEU A 110 -19.25 -1.89 -2.52
CA LEU A 110 -17.94 -2.46 -2.21
C LEU A 110 -16.89 -2.06 -3.25
N ARG A 111 -17.21 -2.11 -4.56
CA ARG A 111 -16.33 -1.61 -5.62
C ARG A 111 -16.01 -0.13 -5.43
N ALA A 112 -17.05 0.70 -5.27
CA ALA A 112 -16.87 2.14 -5.05
C ALA A 112 -16.03 2.47 -3.80
N SER A 113 -16.13 1.65 -2.76
CA SER A 113 -15.32 1.78 -1.54
C SER A 113 -13.82 1.53 -1.82
N LEU A 114 -13.50 0.45 -2.53
CA LEU A 114 -12.12 0.09 -2.87
C LEU A 114 -11.51 1.07 -3.87
N ASP A 115 -12.27 1.52 -4.87
CA ASP A 115 -11.84 2.55 -5.82
C ASP A 115 -11.53 3.89 -5.13
N ALA A 116 -12.22 4.17 -4.01
CA ALA A 116 -11.96 5.33 -3.16
C ALA A 116 -10.82 5.12 -2.14
N GLY A 117 -10.11 3.99 -2.19
CA GLY A 117 -8.93 3.70 -1.37
C GLY A 117 -9.23 2.99 -0.03
N TYR A 118 -10.39 2.35 0.11
CA TYR A 118 -10.65 1.51 1.28
C TYR A 118 -9.73 0.27 1.28
N PRO A 119 -9.19 -0.17 2.43
CA PRO A 119 -8.27 -1.30 2.46
C PRO A 119 -8.96 -2.63 2.11
N PHE A 120 -8.45 -3.30 1.08
CA PHE A 120 -8.96 -4.61 0.64
C PHE A 120 -8.95 -5.68 1.74
N SER A 121 -7.99 -5.64 2.68
CA SER A 121 -7.90 -6.62 3.78
C SER A 121 -9.15 -6.69 4.65
N ALA A 122 -9.93 -5.61 4.75
CA ALA A 122 -11.16 -5.60 5.53
C ALA A 122 -12.32 -6.34 4.84
N VAL A 123 -12.27 -6.51 3.52
CA VAL A 123 -13.28 -7.22 2.72
C VAL A 123 -13.38 -8.70 3.12
N GLU A 124 -12.23 -9.31 3.42
CA GLU A 124 -12.13 -10.70 3.86
C GLU A 124 -12.59 -10.89 5.31
N ALA A 125 -12.28 -9.92 6.18
CA ALA A 125 -12.41 -10.07 7.62
C ALA A 125 -13.75 -9.58 8.20
N ASP A 126 -14.43 -8.63 7.56
CA ASP A 126 -15.59 -7.98 8.17
C ASP A 126 -16.82 -8.91 8.16
N PRO A 127 -17.39 -9.27 9.33
CA PRO A 127 -18.52 -10.20 9.41
C PRO A 127 -19.78 -9.67 8.73
N ASP A 128 -19.97 -8.35 8.62
CA ASP A 128 -21.17 -7.77 8.04
C ASP A 128 -21.30 -8.09 6.53
N LEU A 129 -20.20 -8.52 5.88
CA LEU A 129 -20.17 -8.99 4.49
C LEU A 129 -20.46 -10.50 4.33
N GLU A 130 -20.84 -11.24 5.36
CA GLU A 130 -21.03 -12.70 5.28
C GLU A 130 -22.04 -13.14 4.21
N ASN A 131 -23.17 -12.44 4.07
CA ASN A 131 -24.19 -12.76 3.07
C ASN A 131 -23.67 -12.53 1.66
N LEU A 132 -22.89 -11.46 1.45
CA LEU A 132 -22.20 -11.23 0.19
C LEU A 132 -21.16 -12.32 -0.09
N ARG A 133 -20.43 -12.80 0.92
CA ARG A 133 -19.45 -13.90 0.78
C ARG A 133 -20.09 -15.26 0.51
N ALA A 134 -21.30 -15.48 1.02
CA ALA A 134 -22.06 -16.71 0.79
C ALA A 134 -22.75 -16.73 -0.59
N SER A 135 -22.71 -15.63 -1.34
CA SER A 135 -23.37 -15.51 -2.64
C SER A 135 -22.64 -16.28 -3.76
N GLU A 136 -23.38 -16.71 -4.77
CA GLU A 136 -22.82 -17.40 -5.95
C GLU A 136 -21.85 -16.50 -6.74
N SER A 137 -22.03 -15.18 -6.68
CA SER A 137 -21.18 -14.21 -7.38
C SER A 137 -19.87 -13.92 -6.66
N TRP A 138 -19.75 -14.30 -5.37
CA TRP A 138 -18.58 -13.97 -4.55
C TRP A 138 -17.24 -14.42 -5.14
N PRO A 139 -17.05 -15.66 -5.65
CA PRO A 139 -15.73 -16.07 -6.14
C PRO A 139 -15.23 -15.21 -7.31
N ALA A 140 -16.14 -14.83 -8.21
CA ALA A 140 -15.81 -13.97 -9.35
C ALA A 140 -15.52 -12.53 -8.90
N LEU A 141 -16.39 -11.97 -8.03
CA LEU A 141 -16.22 -10.64 -7.47
C LEU A 141 -14.90 -10.55 -6.68
N PHE A 142 -14.65 -11.49 -5.78
CA PHE A 142 -13.44 -11.50 -4.96
C PHE A 142 -12.18 -11.55 -5.81
N SER A 143 -12.13 -12.40 -6.84
CA SER A 143 -10.99 -12.45 -7.75
C SER A 143 -10.78 -11.13 -8.50
N GLU A 144 -11.86 -10.48 -8.94
CA GLU A 144 -11.80 -9.15 -9.56
C GLU A 144 -11.24 -8.09 -8.60
N LEU A 145 -11.80 -8.01 -7.39
CA LEU A 145 -11.39 -7.05 -6.37
C LEU A 145 -9.94 -7.27 -5.93
N GLU A 146 -9.53 -8.53 -5.75
CA GLU A 146 -8.16 -8.84 -5.34
C GLU A 146 -7.15 -8.46 -6.43
N LYS A 147 -7.46 -8.74 -7.71
CA LYS A 147 -6.61 -8.32 -8.83
C LYS A 147 -6.44 -6.81 -8.90
N SER A 148 -7.51 -6.07 -8.62
CA SER A 148 -7.47 -4.61 -8.55
C SER A 148 -6.61 -4.11 -7.37
N ALA A 149 -6.76 -4.75 -6.20
CA ALA A 149 -6.06 -4.36 -4.98
C ALA A 149 -4.57 -4.76 -4.95
N LYS A 150 -4.21 -5.87 -5.59
CA LYS A 150 -2.86 -6.45 -5.62
C LYS A 150 -2.39 -6.71 -7.06
N PRO A 151 -2.32 -5.68 -7.92
CA PRO A 151 -2.08 -5.87 -9.36
C PRO A 151 -0.74 -6.58 -9.65
N CYS A 152 0.26 -6.36 -8.80
CA CYS A 152 1.60 -6.94 -8.94
C CYS A 152 1.65 -8.46 -8.69
N ASP A 153 0.69 -9.02 -7.95
CA ASP A 153 0.58 -10.47 -7.74
C ASP A 153 -0.02 -11.20 -8.96
N TYR A 154 -0.63 -10.46 -9.87
CA TYR A 154 -1.40 -11.00 -11.01
C TYR A 154 -0.84 -10.60 -12.38
N ASP A 155 -0.20 -9.44 -12.52
CA ASP A 155 0.47 -9.06 -13.76
C ASP A 155 1.80 -9.83 -13.91
N THR A 156 1.86 -10.67 -14.95
CA THR A 156 3.05 -11.49 -15.27
C THR A 156 4.35 -10.69 -15.37
N LEU A 157 4.32 -9.40 -15.76
CA LEU A 157 5.51 -8.55 -15.81
C LEU A 157 6.17 -8.42 -14.43
N TYR A 158 5.37 -8.18 -13.39
CA TYR A 158 5.82 -8.02 -12.01
C TYR A 158 6.32 -9.33 -11.40
N ARG A 159 5.99 -10.47 -12.03
CA ARG A 159 6.36 -11.81 -11.59
C ARG A 159 7.55 -12.40 -12.33
N GLN A 160 8.07 -11.73 -13.36
CA GLN A 160 9.21 -12.22 -14.14
C GLN A 160 10.45 -12.48 -13.28
N PHE A 161 10.63 -11.74 -12.17
CA PHE A 161 11.81 -11.86 -11.32
C PHE A 161 11.60 -12.77 -10.08
N ASP A 162 10.45 -13.45 -10.00
CA ASP A 162 10.09 -14.25 -8.81
C ASP A 162 11.05 -15.43 -8.55
N PHE A 163 11.74 -15.92 -9.59
CA PHE A 163 12.69 -17.02 -9.46
C PHE A 163 13.87 -16.70 -8.51
N TRP A 164 14.14 -15.42 -8.27
CA TRP A 164 15.22 -14.94 -7.42
C TRP A 164 14.82 -14.74 -5.94
N ILE A 165 13.52 -14.82 -5.63
CA ILE A 165 13.02 -14.65 -4.26
C ILE A 165 13.45 -15.83 -3.39
N GLY A 166 13.89 -15.54 -2.17
CA GLY A 166 14.28 -16.53 -1.17
C GLY A 166 15.57 -16.16 -0.44
N GLU A 167 16.08 -17.13 0.31
CA GLU A 167 17.34 -17.04 1.04
C GLU A 167 18.41 -17.88 0.33
N TRP A 168 19.59 -17.31 0.18
CA TRP A 168 20.62 -17.83 -0.71
C TRP A 168 22.00 -17.83 -0.06
N ASP A 169 22.75 -18.91 -0.29
CA ASP A 169 24.20 -18.93 -0.23
C ASP A 169 24.76 -18.58 -1.63
N VAL A 170 25.68 -17.63 -1.71
CA VAL A 170 26.22 -17.16 -3.00
C VAL A 170 27.67 -17.53 -3.15
N PHE A 171 28.00 -18.13 -4.29
CA PHE A 171 29.32 -18.66 -4.61
C PHE A 171 29.86 -18.05 -5.91
N LEU A 172 31.18 -17.95 -6.07
CA LEU A 172 31.76 -17.65 -7.39
C LEU A 172 31.50 -18.81 -8.36
N THR A 173 30.92 -18.53 -9.53
CA THR A 173 30.53 -19.55 -10.51
C THR A 173 31.69 -20.44 -10.93
N ASN A 174 32.88 -19.86 -11.17
CA ASN A 174 34.07 -20.59 -11.63
C ASN A 174 35.02 -21.03 -10.50
N GLY A 175 34.76 -20.60 -9.26
CA GLY A 175 35.66 -20.84 -8.12
C GLY A 175 35.07 -21.68 -7.00
N GLY A 176 33.75 -21.82 -6.94
CA GLY A 176 33.04 -22.58 -5.90
C GLY A 176 33.14 -22.01 -4.48
N ASN A 177 33.93 -20.95 -4.26
CA ASN A 177 34.07 -20.29 -2.96
C ASN A 177 32.82 -19.48 -2.63
N LYS A 178 32.31 -19.62 -1.40
CA LYS A 178 31.22 -18.77 -0.89
C LYS A 178 31.72 -17.33 -0.76
N VAL A 179 30.93 -16.38 -1.25
CA VAL A 179 31.24 -14.93 -1.23
C VAL A 179 30.28 -14.14 -0.35
N GLY A 180 29.11 -14.69 -0.03
CA GLY A 180 28.17 -14.07 0.87
C GLY A 180 26.85 -14.81 0.96
N ASP A 181 25.94 -14.14 1.63
CA ASP A 181 24.56 -14.52 1.86
C ASP A 181 23.65 -13.45 1.27
N ASN A 182 22.53 -13.85 0.69
CA ASN A 182 21.54 -12.91 0.18
C ASN A 182 20.12 -13.31 0.56
N ILE A 183 19.30 -12.32 0.88
CA ILE A 183 17.87 -12.51 1.18
C ILE A 183 17.07 -11.59 0.28
N ILE A 184 16.15 -12.17 -0.50
CA ILE A 184 15.24 -11.44 -1.37
C ILE A 184 13.81 -11.66 -0.90
N THR A 185 13.12 -10.58 -0.56
CA THR A 185 11.72 -10.59 -0.09
C THR A 185 10.80 -9.83 -1.04
N LYS A 186 9.52 -10.23 -1.07
CA LYS A 186 8.44 -9.38 -1.62
C LYS A 186 7.97 -8.42 -0.55
N GLU A 187 7.83 -7.16 -0.94
CA GLU A 187 7.27 -6.09 -0.14
C GLU A 187 6.17 -5.36 -0.94
N GLN A 188 5.39 -4.54 -0.26
CA GLN A 188 4.41 -3.62 -0.86
C GLN A 188 3.41 -4.35 -1.78
N ASN A 189 2.81 -5.41 -1.24
CA ASN A 189 1.86 -6.29 -1.95
C ASN A 189 2.42 -6.82 -3.28
N GLY A 190 3.69 -7.24 -3.27
CA GLY A 190 4.37 -7.85 -4.41
C GLY A 190 4.91 -6.86 -5.44
N CYS A 191 4.72 -5.55 -5.25
CA CYS A 191 5.19 -4.53 -6.20
C CYS A 191 6.67 -4.16 -6.04
N LEU A 192 7.32 -4.59 -4.97
CA LEU A 192 8.73 -4.31 -4.68
C LEU A 192 9.42 -5.61 -4.26
N LEU A 193 10.58 -5.90 -4.85
CA LEU A 193 11.51 -6.89 -4.30
C LEU A 193 12.65 -6.18 -3.58
N ARG A 194 12.89 -6.53 -2.32
CA ARG A 194 14.03 -6.04 -1.55
C ARG A 194 15.08 -7.12 -1.45
N GLU A 195 16.30 -6.77 -1.82
CA GLU A 195 17.50 -7.57 -1.61
C GLU A 195 18.25 -7.07 -0.37
N ASN A 196 18.76 -7.98 0.45
CA ASN A 196 19.70 -7.69 1.53
C ASN A 196 20.91 -8.61 1.44
N TRP A 197 22.03 -8.04 1.00
CA TRP A 197 23.29 -8.72 0.80
C TRP A 197 24.21 -8.58 2.01
N THR A 198 24.88 -9.67 2.37
CA THR A 198 25.98 -9.67 3.36
C THR A 198 27.15 -10.51 2.82
N SER A 199 28.31 -9.90 2.65
CA SER A 199 29.51 -10.63 2.24
C SER A 199 30.11 -11.46 3.38
N ILE A 200 30.97 -12.43 3.06
CA ILE A 200 31.76 -13.17 4.07
C ILE A 200 32.68 -12.28 4.91
N SER A 201 33.00 -11.07 4.44
CA SER A 201 33.82 -10.08 5.15
C SER A 201 32.99 -9.11 5.99
N GLY A 202 31.66 -9.25 6.01
CA GLY A 202 30.74 -8.38 6.75
C GLY A 202 30.32 -7.10 6.03
N ASN A 203 30.68 -6.91 4.75
CA ASN A 203 30.19 -5.78 3.97
C ASN A 203 28.74 -6.02 3.57
N THR A 204 27.91 -4.97 3.64
CA THR A 204 26.47 -5.07 3.35
C THR A 204 26.07 -4.22 2.14
N GLY A 205 24.95 -4.58 1.55
CA GLY A 205 24.28 -3.79 0.53
C GLY A 205 22.81 -4.16 0.41
N THR A 206 22.03 -3.31 -0.23
CA THR A 206 20.61 -3.58 -0.48
C THR A 206 20.23 -3.10 -1.87
N SER A 207 19.35 -3.83 -2.54
CA SER A 207 18.67 -3.32 -3.72
C SER A 207 17.17 -3.28 -3.57
N THR A 208 16.56 -2.32 -4.25
CA THR A 208 15.13 -2.26 -4.51
C THR A 208 14.88 -2.55 -5.98
N ASN A 209 13.98 -3.50 -6.26
CA ASN A 209 13.65 -3.93 -7.61
C ASN A 209 12.15 -3.76 -7.82
N TYR A 210 11.75 -3.06 -8.86
CA TYR A 210 10.36 -2.73 -9.12
C TYR A 210 10.12 -2.53 -10.60
N VAL A 211 8.88 -2.69 -11.05
CA VAL A 211 8.50 -2.38 -12.43
C VAL A 211 8.12 -0.90 -12.51
N ASN A 212 8.69 -0.19 -13.48
CA ASN A 212 8.21 1.13 -13.85
C ASN A 212 6.91 0.98 -14.66
N PRO A 213 5.76 1.50 -14.17
CA PRO A 213 4.47 1.30 -14.82
C PRO A 213 4.36 2.01 -16.18
N GLU A 214 5.13 3.07 -16.41
CA GLU A 214 5.13 3.82 -17.67
C GLU A 214 5.97 3.13 -18.74
N THR A 215 7.22 2.77 -18.40
CA THR A 215 8.13 2.14 -19.37
C THR A 215 7.88 0.64 -19.54
N ARG A 216 7.14 0.01 -18.61
CA ARG A 216 6.91 -1.44 -18.54
C ARG A 216 8.20 -2.25 -18.42
N LYS A 217 9.23 -1.66 -17.80
CA LYS A 217 10.54 -2.28 -17.57
C LYS A 217 10.83 -2.46 -16.09
N TRP A 218 11.72 -3.38 -15.77
CA TRP A 218 12.27 -3.53 -14.43
C TRP A 218 13.29 -2.44 -14.16
N ASN A 219 13.21 -1.84 -12.98
CA ASN A 219 14.21 -0.96 -12.43
C ASN A 219 14.83 -1.63 -11.22
N GLN A 220 16.15 -1.47 -11.07
CA GLN A 220 16.84 -1.81 -9.83
C GLN A 220 17.65 -0.61 -9.36
N ILE A 221 17.59 -0.32 -8.05
CA ILE A 221 18.52 0.59 -7.41
C ILE A 221 19.29 -0.18 -6.35
N TRP A 222 20.60 -0.34 -6.55
CA TRP A 222 21.52 -0.90 -5.55
C TRP A 222 22.16 0.22 -4.73
N HIS A 223 22.27 0.02 -3.42
CA HIS A 223 23.02 0.87 -2.50
C HIS A 223 24.10 0.04 -1.79
N GLY A 224 25.36 0.47 -1.93
CA GLY A 224 26.48 -0.11 -1.19
C GLY A 224 26.74 0.62 0.13
N ALA A 225 27.34 -0.08 1.09
CA ALA A 225 27.71 0.50 2.39
C ALA A 225 28.69 1.69 2.31
N SER A 226 29.42 1.84 1.19
CA SER A 226 30.31 2.98 0.92
C SER A 226 29.59 4.25 0.43
N GLY A 227 28.27 4.22 0.27
CA GLY A 227 27.47 5.36 -0.19
C GLY A 227 27.38 5.50 -1.71
N ASN A 228 27.97 4.56 -2.47
CA ASN A 228 27.72 4.46 -3.90
C ASN A 228 26.31 3.90 -4.15
N TYR A 229 25.74 4.26 -5.29
CA TYR A 229 24.52 3.64 -5.77
C TYR A 229 24.63 3.29 -7.24
N THR A 230 23.85 2.30 -7.66
CA THR A 230 23.71 1.96 -9.07
C THR A 230 22.24 1.98 -9.44
N TYR A 231 21.91 2.64 -10.55
CA TYR A 231 20.61 2.53 -11.17
C TYR A 231 20.69 1.61 -12.40
N TYR A 232 19.79 0.65 -12.48
CA TYR A 232 19.61 -0.22 -13.63
C TYR A 232 18.19 -0.13 -14.18
N GLU A 233 18.09 -0.33 -15.49
CA GLU A 233 16.86 -0.59 -16.22
C GLU A 233 17.00 -1.94 -16.93
N GLY A 234 15.96 -2.78 -16.92
CA GLY A 234 16.06 -4.15 -17.38
C GLY A 234 14.76 -4.76 -17.89
N GLU A 235 14.93 -5.84 -18.63
CA GLU A 235 13.89 -6.52 -19.38
C GLU A 235 14.12 -8.04 -19.37
N TRP A 236 13.02 -8.79 -19.47
CA TRP A 236 13.09 -10.24 -19.65
C TRP A 236 13.37 -10.58 -21.12
N GLN A 237 14.53 -11.19 -21.39
CA GLN A 237 14.94 -11.54 -22.74
C GLN A 237 15.77 -12.83 -22.76
N GLY A 238 15.33 -13.79 -23.58
CA GLY A 238 16.07 -15.04 -23.80
C GLY A 238 16.18 -15.92 -22.56
N GLY A 239 15.13 -15.95 -21.73
CA GLY A 239 15.08 -16.75 -20.49
C GLY A 239 15.87 -16.17 -19.32
N ALA A 240 16.31 -14.91 -19.41
CA ALA A 240 17.05 -14.23 -18.37
C ALA A 240 16.52 -12.80 -18.17
N MET A 241 16.68 -12.28 -16.96
CA MET A 241 16.45 -10.86 -16.65
C MET A 241 17.74 -10.09 -16.95
N ARG A 242 17.70 -9.15 -17.90
CA ARG A 242 18.88 -8.42 -18.38
C ARG A 242 18.74 -6.94 -18.07
N PHE A 243 19.74 -6.38 -17.42
CA PHE A 243 19.82 -5.00 -16.99
C PHE A 243 20.99 -4.29 -17.66
N THR A 244 20.79 -3.00 -17.92
CA THR A 244 21.85 -2.02 -18.21
C THR A 244 21.74 -0.89 -17.20
N GLY A 245 22.87 -0.38 -16.74
CA GLY A 245 22.86 0.61 -15.68
C GLY A 245 24.15 1.39 -15.56
N THR A 246 24.16 2.28 -14.57
CA THR A 246 25.30 3.16 -14.29
C THR A 246 25.54 3.19 -12.79
N ASN A 247 26.78 2.90 -12.38
CA ASN A 247 27.24 3.08 -11.00
C ASN A 247 27.70 4.52 -10.79
N TYR A 248 27.33 5.09 -9.65
CA TYR A 248 27.71 6.41 -9.21
C TYR A 248 28.41 6.31 -7.87
N ASP A 249 29.63 6.85 -7.82
CA ASP A 249 30.44 6.92 -6.62
C ASP A 249 31.06 8.33 -6.52
N TYR A 250 31.10 8.88 -5.32
CA TYR A 250 31.48 10.27 -5.11
C TYR A 250 32.94 10.50 -5.54
N GLY A 251 33.15 11.50 -6.41
CA GLY A 251 34.47 11.84 -6.93
C GLY A 251 34.99 10.89 -8.01
N LYS A 252 34.18 9.94 -8.49
CA LYS A 252 34.52 9.05 -9.61
C LYS A 252 33.69 9.36 -10.85
N VAL A 253 34.23 8.99 -12.00
CA VAL A 253 33.47 9.01 -13.26
C VAL A 253 32.41 7.90 -13.21
N PRO A 254 31.16 8.15 -13.61
CA PRO A 254 30.14 7.10 -13.66
C PRO A 254 30.57 5.92 -14.53
N GLU A 255 30.31 4.71 -14.05
CA GLU A 255 30.72 3.47 -14.72
C GLU A 255 29.51 2.78 -15.35
N HIS A 256 29.59 2.49 -16.65
CA HIS A 256 28.53 1.76 -17.34
C HIS A 256 28.61 0.27 -17.05
N MET A 257 27.46 -0.32 -16.76
CA MET A 257 27.35 -1.69 -16.30
C MET A 257 26.22 -2.41 -17.03
N ARG A 258 26.37 -3.72 -17.15
CA ARG A 258 25.26 -4.62 -17.49
C ARG A 258 25.23 -5.77 -16.52
N MET A 259 24.03 -6.25 -16.23
CA MET A 259 23.82 -7.33 -15.28
C MET A 259 22.78 -8.30 -15.81
N THR A 260 23.03 -9.60 -15.66
CA THR A 260 22.12 -10.65 -16.11
C THR A 260 21.85 -11.63 -14.98
N PHE A 261 20.57 -11.86 -14.68
CA PHE A 261 20.11 -12.95 -13.82
C PHE A 261 19.54 -14.08 -14.67
N THR A 262 20.10 -15.27 -14.53
CA THR A 262 19.67 -16.47 -15.28
C THR A 262 19.20 -17.55 -14.29
N PRO A 263 17.93 -17.94 -14.31
CA PRO A 263 17.48 -19.12 -13.56
C PRO A 263 18.03 -20.41 -14.19
N ASN A 264 18.52 -21.31 -13.35
CA ASN A 264 19.02 -22.62 -13.75
C ASN A 264 17.98 -23.72 -13.47
N ALA A 265 18.11 -24.86 -14.15
CA ALA A 265 17.18 -25.98 -14.03
C ALA A 265 17.17 -26.65 -12.64
N ASP A 266 18.26 -26.51 -11.88
CA ASP A 266 18.39 -27.00 -10.51
C ASP A 266 17.81 -26.05 -9.45
N GLY A 267 17.19 -24.95 -9.88
CA GLY A 267 16.62 -23.92 -9.01
C GLY A 267 17.63 -22.90 -8.49
N SER A 268 18.91 -23.01 -8.86
CA SER A 268 19.92 -21.97 -8.62
C SER A 268 19.73 -20.77 -9.56
N VAL A 269 20.33 -19.63 -9.22
CA VAL A 269 20.33 -18.42 -10.06
C VAL A 269 21.76 -17.97 -10.30
N ARG A 270 22.13 -17.75 -11.56
CA ARG A 270 23.41 -17.10 -11.90
C ARG A 270 23.20 -15.59 -12.04
N GLN A 271 24.04 -14.81 -11.40
CA GLN A 271 24.17 -13.37 -11.62
C GLN A 271 25.53 -13.08 -12.25
N LEU A 272 25.51 -12.41 -13.40
CA LEU A 272 26.71 -11.92 -14.08
C LEU A 272 26.64 -10.39 -14.14
N ILE A 273 27.67 -9.71 -13.63
CA ILE A 273 27.84 -8.25 -13.73
C ILE A 273 29.11 -7.97 -14.53
N GLU A 274 28.97 -7.12 -15.53
CA GLU A 274 30.05 -6.69 -16.40
C GLU A 274 30.15 -5.17 -16.41
N LEU A 275 31.39 -4.67 -16.42
CA LEU A 275 31.73 -3.25 -16.50
C LEU A 275 32.23 -2.93 -17.90
N GLN A 276 31.79 -1.81 -18.45
CA GLN A 276 32.31 -1.30 -19.70
C GLN A 276 33.56 -0.46 -19.46
N ASN A 277 34.62 -0.74 -20.21
CA ASN A 277 35.79 0.13 -20.27
C ASN A 277 35.44 1.42 -21.01
N ALA A 278 35.68 2.58 -20.38
CA ALA A 278 35.33 3.88 -20.94
C ALA A 278 36.12 4.28 -22.21
N LEU A 279 37.28 3.65 -22.47
CA LEU A 279 38.13 3.95 -23.62
C LEU A 279 37.96 2.94 -24.75
N SER A 280 37.96 1.63 -24.43
CA SER A 280 37.88 0.57 -25.44
C SER A 280 36.45 0.11 -25.73
N GLU A 281 35.47 0.51 -24.92
CA GLU A 281 34.08 0.03 -24.95
C GLU A 281 33.92 -1.48 -24.69
N GLU A 282 35.01 -2.19 -24.36
CA GLU A 282 35.00 -3.61 -24.05
C GLU A 282 34.36 -3.90 -22.69
N TRP A 283 33.65 -5.02 -22.60
CA TRP A 283 33.00 -5.49 -21.39
C TRP A 283 33.90 -6.46 -20.63
N THR A 284 34.04 -6.25 -19.33
CA THR A 284 34.84 -7.11 -18.44
C THR A 284 33.98 -7.61 -17.29
N VAL A 285 34.15 -8.88 -16.93
CA VAL A 285 33.42 -9.48 -15.80
C VAL A 285 33.90 -8.87 -14.49
N SER A 286 33.01 -8.20 -13.79
CA SER A 286 33.24 -7.68 -12.45
C SER A 286 32.78 -8.66 -11.38
N PHE A 287 31.68 -9.37 -11.65
CA PHE A 287 31.15 -10.41 -10.75
C PHE A 287 30.46 -11.51 -11.54
N ASP A 288 30.69 -12.76 -11.16
CA ASP A 288 30.00 -13.95 -11.68
C ASP A 288 29.68 -14.89 -10.51
N GLY A 289 28.45 -14.79 -10.02
CA GLY A 289 27.98 -15.49 -8.84
C GLY A 289 26.87 -16.49 -9.15
N THR A 290 26.86 -17.61 -8.44
CA THR A 290 25.78 -18.59 -8.42
C THR A 290 25.15 -18.63 -7.03
N TYR A 291 23.85 -18.34 -7.00
CA TYR A 291 22.98 -18.36 -5.85
C TYR A 291 22.40 -19.76 -5.68
N LYS A 292 22.69 -20.42 -4.55
CA LYS A 292 22.10 -21.70 -4.17
C LYS A 292 21.15 -21.49 -3.00
N ARG A 293 19.93 -22.02 -3.11
CA ARG A 293 18.92 -21.86 -2.06
C ARG A 293 19.43 -22.46 -0.76
N LYS A 294 19.19 -21.79 0.36
CA LYS A 294 19.38 -22.39 1.68
C LYS A 294 18.33 -23.48 1.88
N GLU A 295 18.75 -24.65 2.34
CA GLU A 295 17.83 -25.68 2.80
C GLU A 295 17.12 -25.15 4.06
N GLN A 296 15.79 -25.30 4.12
CA GLN A 296 14.99 -25.00 5.30
C GLN A 296 15.03 -26.16 6.30
#